data_AF-M2A3A8-F1
#
_entry.id   AF-M2A3A8-F1
#
_cell.length_a   1.000
_cell.length_b   1.000
_cell.length_c   1.000
_cell.angle_alpha   90.00
_cell.angle_beta   90.00
_cell.angle_gamma   90.00
#
_symmetry.space_group_name_H-M   'P 1'
#
loop_
_entity.id
_entity.type
_entity.pdbx_description
1 polymer ?
#
loop_
_entity_poly.entity_id
_entity_poly.type
_entity_poly.pdbx_seq_one_letter_code
_entity_poly.pdbx_strand_id
1 'polypeptide(L)'
;MIASVVSLPIQNWGVRLLPLLAALLAGWIATPAAGQTMPGFYRAFGNTGTTRSRHVATAPESFDLPAAYVSTSQFADDASLHAVSVSPDGKVLVAVGDWGVIVRSEDAGLTWRNFASGVDVALCDVRFLTETRVVAVGGGYEPVTGLSRGVALASDDAGRSWHRVDSSDATKLHRMAIRNSFDAEPLPAGSIEAIGDDSEATTANRFHSFDGGLTWLEDTSQSIESKNTLRDWLRQDVLDQASQSARQTKGEGWRVRVGTHGLIERSTDNGETWQPVRGADRGAAVMFVAASEHSVPWALIGREALEMNRRVVVVMDSATPANSETVRLLGRLRHAAMRLGVGRTDWCSTATSEQEPSAGLLREHQPAVVVLDADLPASTRDAWVSATLDDSNFPRTASLIRKQPRRVYTSELQFDSAGSSSRAVALRSDALLSGRAVLVGDLASDAMMVVTPGMAVPDSVVVSPVPGTSTELRRDLSLTGGLVLASGQESSAGTTDQASRRRLQIATARMSQLTRLKDLLLDPGLRPKEL
;
A
#
# COMPACT_ATOMS: atom_id res chain seq x y z
N MET A 1 61.06 16.95 7.92
CA MET A 1 62.39 17.26 8.47
C MET A 1 62.22 17.59 9.95
N ILE A 2 63.19 17.14 10.74
CA ILE A 2 63.26 17.03 12.21
C ILE A 2 63.09 18.39 12.94
N ALA A 3 62.77 18.34 14.25
CA ALA A 3 62.87 19.37 15.31
C ALA A 3 61.50 19.98 15.71
N SER A 4 61.08 20.18 16.97
CA SER A 4 61.74 20.20 18.29
C SER A 4 60.72 20.21 19.45
N VAL A 5 61.23 19.85 20.62
CA VAL A 5 60.77 20.03 22.01
C VAL A 5 60.27 21.46 22.33
N VAL A 6 59.36 21.64 23.32
CA VAL A 6 59.39 22.67 24.40
C VAL A 6 58.14 22.62 25.32
N SER A 7 58.41 22.22 26.57
CA SER A 7 57.92 22.64 27.92
C SER A 7 56.47 23.06 28.26
N LEU A 8 56.04 22.53 29.42
CA LEU A 8 54.94 22.89 30.35
C LEU A 8 54.95 24.38 30.81
N PRO A 9 53.87 24.90 31.45
CA PRO A 9 53.76 24.77 32.91
C PRO A 9 52.35 24.51 33.47
N ILE A 10 52.41 23.97 34.68
CA ILE A 10 51.37 23.67 35.67
C ILE A 10 50.80 24.96 36.27
N GLN A 11 49.48 25.02 36.50
CA GLN A 11 48.95 25.71 37.67
C GLN A 11 47.64 25.04 38.16
N ASN A 12 47.66 24.71 39.46
CA ASN A 12 46.59 24.18 40.33
C ASN A 12 45.29 24.99 40.16
N TRP A 13 44.09 24.60 40.58
CA TRP A 13 43.56 24.15 41.89
C TRP A 13 42.37 23.19 41.55
N GLY A 14 42.10 22.06 42.20
CA GLY A 14 41.90 21.88 43.63
C GLY A 14 40.47 21.37 43.89
N VAL A 15 40.36 20.06 44.14
CA VAL A 15 39.32 19.35 44.92
C VAL A 15 37.94 19.11 44.27
N ARG A 16 37.71 17.86 43.83
CA ARG A 16 36.73 16.89 44.37
C ARG A 16 36.65 15.69 43.42
N LEU A 17 37.18 14.53 43.83
CA LEU A 17 36.70 13.17 43.51
C LEU A 17 37.73 12.10 43.93
N LEU A 18 37.56 11.59 45.15
CA LEU A 18 37.93 10.23 45.57
C LEU A 18 36.62 9.66 46.13
N PRO A 19 36.11 8.52 45.63
CA PRO A 19 36.85 7.27 45.55
C PRO A 19 36.63 6.49 44.22
N LEU A 20 37.69 6.31 43.44
CA LEU A 20 37.73 5.37 42.30
C LEU A 20 39.08 4.63 42.24
N LEU A 21 39.74 4.50 43.39
CA LEU A 21 41.14 4.04 43.52
C LEU A 21 41.25 2.84 44.47
N ALA A 22 40.30 1.91 44.39
CA ALA A 22 40.30 0.65 45.15
C ALA A 22 40.10 -0.62 44.29
N ALA A 23 40.02 -0.51 42.95
CA ALA A 23 39.76 -1.67 42.09
C ALA A 23 40.85 -1.95 41.03
N LEU A 24 41.98 -1.21 41.05
CA LEU A 24 43.02 -1.29 40.00
C LEU A 24 44.40 -1.79 40.49
N LEU A 25 44.45 -2.49 41.63
CA LEU A 25 45.71 -3.05 42.18
C LEU A 25 45.55 -4.48 42.74
N ALA A 26 44.83 -5.35 42.04
CA ALA A 26 44.87 -6.79 42.28
C ALA A 26 44.71 -7.57 40.96
N GLY A 27 45.59 -7.30 40.00
CA GLY A 27 45.83 -8.17 38.86
C GLY A 27 47.25 -8.71 38.96
N TRP A 28 47.47 -9.94 38.48
CA TRP A 28 48.70 -10.74 38.44
C TRP A 28 48.85 -11.78 39.57
N ILE A 29 48.37 -13.00 39.31
CA ILE A 29 49.14 -14.23 39.08
C ILE A 29 48.15 -15.35 38.71
N ALA A 30 48.20 -15.80 37.45
CA ALA A 30 47.96 -17.18 36.99
C ALA A 30 47.64 -17.16 35.48
N THR A 31 48.60 -17.59 34.68
CA THR A 31 48.43 -17.97 33.27
C THR A 31 47.55 -19.21 33.16
N PRO A 32 46.57 -19.27 32.23
CA PRO A 32 46.11 -20.52 31.66
C PRO A 32 46.55 -20.68 30.20
N ALA A 33 46.80 -21.94 29.85
CA ALA A 33 47.18 -22.41 28.54
C ALA A 33 46.06 -22.27 27.49
N ALA A 34 46.47 -22.42 26.23
CA ALA A 34 45.66 -22.28 25.02
C ALA A 34 44.35 -23.08 25.03
N GLY A 35 43.30 -22.47 24.46
CA GLY A 35 42.08 -23.12 24.02
C GLY A 35 40.86 -22.88 24.92
N GLN A 36 40.19 -21.75 24.74
CA GLN A 36 38.75 -21.56 25.00
C GLN A 36 38.31 -20.16 24.54
N THR A 37 37.38 -20.12 23.60
CA THR A 37 36.63 -18.92 23.20
C THR A 37 35.65 -18.55 24.31
N MET A 38 35.59 -17.26 24.65
CA MET A 38 34.63 -16.74 25.63
C MET A 38 33.20 -16.76 25.05
N PRO A 39 32.18 -17.21 25.81
CA PRO A 39 30.79 -17.07 25.40
C PRO A 39 30.29 -15.64 25.67
N GLY A 40 29.75 -15.02 24.61
CA GLY A 40 29.02 -13.76 24.69
C GLY A 40 27.71 -13.93 25.47
N PHE A 41 27.40 -12.94 26.30
CA PHE A 41 26.23 -12.89 27.15
C PHE A 41 24.94 -12.71 26.32
N TYR A 42 24.26 -13.80 25.98
CA TYR A 42 22.81 -13.81 25.76
C TYR A 42 22.19 -14.74 26.80
N ARG A 43 21.76 -14.17 27.93
CA ARG A 43 20.89 -14.91 28.86
C ARG A 43 19.51 -14.99 28.22
N ALA A 44 19.21 -16.17 27.71
CA ALA A 44 17.86 -16.66 27.54
C ALA A 44 17.06 -16.38 28.82
N PHE A 45 15.96 -15.63 28.70
CA PHE A 45 14.95 -15.59 29.77
C PHE A 45 14.25 -16.94 29.79
N GLY A 46 14.85 -17.84 30.57
CA GLY A 46 14.27 -19.11 30.97
C GLY A 46 12.98 -18.87 31.74
N ASN A 47 11.94 -19.51 31.24
CA ASN A 47 10.63 -19.67 31.83
C ASN A 47 10.76 -20.08 33.31
N THR A 48 10.44 -19.17 34.24
CA THR A 48 10.15 -19.53 35.63
C THR A 48 8.75 -19.07 35.95
N GLY A 49 7.88 -20.07 36.14
CA GLY A 49 6.49 -19.88 36.52
C GLY A 49 6.38 -19.06 37.79
N THR A 50 5.90 -17.84 37.64
CA THR A 50 5.24 -17.09 38.71
C THR A 50 3.92 -16.61 38.16
N THR A 51 2.84 -17.11 38.72
CA THR A 51 1.47 -16.65 38.52
C THR A 51 1.37 -15.17 38.91
N ARG A 52 1.61 -14.27 37.95
CA ARG A 52 1.18 -12.87 38.07
C ARG A 52 -0.29 -12.82 37.66
N SER A 53 -1.12 -12.34 38.59
CA SER A 53 -2.54 -12.14 38.39
C SER A 53 -2.81 -11.39 37.08
N ARG A 54 -3.76 -11.91 36.30
CA ARG A 54 -4.42 -11.21 35.20
C ARG A 54 -4.93 -9.85 35.70
N HIS A 55 -4.11 -8.81 35.59
CA HIS A 55 -4.68 -7.54 35.17
C HIS A 55 -5.02 -7.73 33.71
N VAL A 56 -6.32 -7.84 33.43
CA VAL A 56 -6.85 -7.54 32.11
C VAL A 56 -6.46 -6.08 31.90
N ALA A 57 -5.29 -5.87 31.29
CA ALA A 57 -4.98 -4.61 30.65
C ALA A 57 -6.13 -4.42 29.68
N THR A 58 -6.91 -3.36 29.90
CA THR A 58 -7.79 -2.79 28.91
C THR A 58 -7.06 -2.84 27.58
N ALA A 59 -7.64 -3.54 26.60
CA ALA A 59 -7.08 -3.64 25.26
C ALA A 59 -6.58 -2.24 24.85
N PRO A 60 -5.32 -2.09 24.39
CA PRO A 60 -4.94 -0.83 23.78
C PRO A 60 -6.02 -0.53 22.72
N GLU A 61 -6.58 0.69 22.75
CA GLU A 61 -7.59 1.13 21.80
C GLU A 61 -7.18 0.62 20.42
N SER A 62 -8.03 -0.19 19.80
CA SER A 62 -7.78 -0.66 18.44
C SER A 62 -7.49 0.58 17.61
N PHE A 63 -6.29 0.65 17.05
CA PHE A 63 -5.98 1.69 16.08
C PHE A 63 -6.79 1.37 14.82
N ASP A 64 -8.04 1.80 14.85
CA ASP A 64 -8.97 1.75 13.74
C ASP A 64 -8.70 3.01 12.92
N LEU A 65 -8.08 2.84 11.75
CA LEU A 65 -7.93 3.93 10.81
C LEU A 65 -9.31 4.54 10.52
N PRO A 66 -9.41 5.86 10.32
CA PRO A 66 -10.71 6.50 10.16
C PRO A 66 -11.48 5.89 8.99
N ALA A 67 -12.80 5.83 9.17
CA ALA A 67 -13.73 5.12 8.31
C ALA A 67 -13.36 5.21 6.82
N ALA A 68 -13.05 4.08 6.22
CA ALA A 68 -13.00 3.95 4.78
C ALA A 68 -14.38 4.27 4.18
N TYR A 69 -14.43 4.86 2.98
CA TYR A 69 -15.67 5.03 2.22
C TYR A 69 -16.24 3.70 1.69
N VAL A 70 -15.63 2.60 2.12
CA VAL A 70 -15.67 1.27 1.54
C VAL A 70 -15.68 0.26 2.68
N SER A 71 -16.48 -0.81 2.57
CA SER A 71 -16.34 -1.97 3.45
C SER A 71 -15.48 -3.05 2.80
N THR A 72 -14.65 -3.75 3.59
CA THR A 72 -13.85 -4.89 3.11
C THR A 72 -14.71 -5.92 2.38
N SER A 73 -15.87 -6.26 2.92
CA SER A 73 -16.79 -7.24 2.32
C SER A 73 -17.26 -6.85 0.91
N GLN A 74 -17.35 -5.55 0.63
CA GLN A 74 -17.83 -5.04 -0.65
C GLN A 74 -16.77 -5.20 -1.76
N PHE A 75 -15.49 -5.08 -1.43
CA PHE A 75 -14.40 -5.16 -2.40
C PHE A 75 -13.56 -6.43 -2.26
N ALA A 76 -13.92 -7.33 -1.35
CA ALA A 76 -13.15 -8.52 -1.04
C ALA A 76 -12.87 -9.39 -2.27
N ASP A 77 -13.86 -9.46 -3.16
CA ASP A 77 -13.73 -10.23 -4.38
C ASP A 77 -12.82 -9.57 -5.41
N ASP A 78 -12.79 -8.24 -5.45
CA ASP A 78 -12.04 -7.46 -6.45
C ASP A 78 -10.66 -7.02 -5.96
N ALA A 79 -10.31 -7.28 -4.69
CA ALA A 79 -9.05 -6.88 -4.11
C ALA A 79 -7.85 -7.47 -4.84
N SER A 80 -6.88 -6.61 -5.16
CA SER A 80 -5.57 -7.09 -5.61
C SER A 80 -4.90 -7.90 -4.50
N LEU A 81 -4.31 -9.03 -4.89
CA LEU A 81 -3.64 -9.97 -3.99
C LEU A 81 -2.12 -9.77 -4.07
N HIS A 82 -1.45 -9.70 -2.92
CA HIS A 82 -0.02 -9.31 -2.81
C HIS A 82 0.89 -10.46 -2.43
N ALA A 83 0.35 -11.51 -1.82
CA ALA A 83 1.12 -12.67 -1.45
C ALA A 83 0.25 -13.91 -1.41
N VAL A 84 0.89 -15.05 -1.67
CA VAL A 84 0.30 -16.38 -1.53
C VAL A 84 1.32 -17.30 -0.86
N SER A 85 0.87 -18.09 0.10
CA SER A 85 1.66 -19.09 0.78
C SER A 85 0.94 -20.43 0.76
N VAL A 86 1.73 -21.50 0.78
CA VAL A 86 1.28 -22.88 0.72
C VAL A 86 1.67 -23.60 2.01
N SER A 87 0.80 -24.46 2.53
CA SER A 87 1.10 -25.33 3.66
C SER A 87 2.24 -26.31 3.31
N PRO A 88 2.99 -26.82 4.30
CA PRO A 88 4.05 -27.78 4.03
C PRO A 88 3.57 -29.06 3.32
N ASP A 89 2.32 -29.49 3.54
CA ASP A 89 1.71 -30.62 2.83
C ASP A 89 1.25 -30.32 1.39
N GLY A 90 1.33 -29.06 0.94
CA GLY A 90 0.96 -28.65 -0.41
C GLY A 90 -0.54 -28.59 -0.71
N LYS A 91 -1.43 -28.76 0.28
CA LYS A 91 -2.89 -28.83 0.03
C LYS A 91 -3.60 -27.52 0.30
N VAL A 92 -3.20 -26.82 1.35
CA VAL A 92 -3.84 -25.57 1.78
C VAL A 92 -3.04 -24.40 1.26
N LEU A 93 -3.70 -23.44 0.64
CA LEU A 93 -3.10 -22.18 0.25
C LEU A 93 -3.85 -21.02 0.89
N VAL A 94 -3.11 -19.99 1.25
CA VAL A 94 -3.65 -18.72 1.75
C VAL A 94 -3.04 -17.61 0.92
N ALA A 95 -3.87 -16.74 0.37
CA ALA A 95 -3.45 -15.50 -0.25
C ALA A 95 -4.06 -14.30 0.45
N VAL A 96 -3.33 -13.19 0.47
CA VAL A 96 -3.69 -11.96 1.16
C VAL A 96 -3.55 -10.75 0.25
N GLY A 97 -4.27 -9.67 0.53
CA GLY A 97 -4.27 -8.50 -0.36
C GLY A 97 -4.81 -7.21 0.24
N ASP A 98 -5.27 -6.33 -0.65
CA ASP A 98 -5.88 -5.05 -0.30
C ASP A 98 -7.16 -5.24 0.53
N TRP A 99 -7.51 -4.21 1.31
CA TRP A 99 -8.67 -4.18 2.22
C TRP A 99 -8.70 -5.29 3.28
N GLY A 100 -7.56 -5.89 3.60
CA GLY A 100 -7.47 -6.96 4.58
C GLY A 100 -8.01 -8.28 4.04
N VAL A 101 -8.11 -8.44 2.73
CA VAL A 101 -8.63 -9.67 2.12
C VAL A 101 -7.74 -10.84 2.43
N ILE A 102 -8.37 -11.94 2.83
CA ILE A 102 -7.76 -13.25 2.95
C ILE A 102 -8.61 -14.22 2.15
N VAL A 103 -7.98 -14.91 1.21
CA VAL A 103 -8.60 -15.99 0.44
C VAL A 103 -7.83 -17.28 0.68
N ARG A 104 -8.56 -18.38 0.80
CA ARG A 104 -7.99 -19.68 1.14
C ARG A 104 -8.53 -20.79 0.24
N SER A 105 -7.64 -21.71 -0.11
CA SER A 105 -7.92 -22.95 -0.85
C SER A 105 -7.58 -24.16 0.02
N GLU A 106 -8.36 -25.23 -0.10
CA GLU A 106 -8.12 -26.53 0.55
C GLU A 106 -7.77 -27.65 -0.45
N ASP A 107 -7.67 -27.30 -1.73
CA ASP A 107 -7.59 -28.21 -2.86
C ASP A 107 -6.47 -27.80 -3.84
N ALA A 108 -5.31 -27.43 -3.30
CA ALA A 108 -4.12 -27.06 -4.07
C ALA A 108 -4.35 -25.95 -5.11
N GLY A 109 -5.16 -24.96 -4.72
CA GLY A 109 -5.45 -23.77 -5.50
C GLY A 109 -6.53 -23.93 -6.57
N LEU A 110 -7.31 -25.01 -6.56
CA LEU A 110 -8.40 -25.23 -7.51
C LEU A 110 -9.63 -24.38 -7.19
N THR A 111 -10.01 -24.29 -5.92
CA THR A 111 -11.12 -23.45 -5.45
C THR A 111 -10.69 -22.58 -4.27
N TRP A 112 -11.30 -21.38 -4.19
CA TRP A 112 -10.91 -20.34 -3.23
C TRP A 112 -12.14 -19.76 -2.53
N ARG A 113 -12.00 -19.45 -1.25
CA ARG A 113 -13.06 -18.82 -0.43
C ARG A 113 -12.49 -17.68 0.40
N ASN A 114 -13.28 -16.63 0.61
CA ASN A 114 -12.91 -15.48 1.44
C ASN A 114 -13.06 -15.83 2.92
N PHE A 115 -12.12 -15.35 3.74
CA PHE A 115 -12.14 -15.45 5.20
C PHE A 115 -11.95 -14.07 5.81
N ALA A 116 -12.63 -13.81 6.93
CA ALA A 116 -12.52 -12.53 7.62
C ALA A 116 -11.16 -12.42 8.33
N SER A 117 -10.45 -11.32 8.08
CA SER A 117 -9.21 -10.96 8.75
C SER A 117 -9.42 -10.13 10.01
N GLY A 118 -10.55 -9.42 10.10
CA GLY A 118 -10.84 -8.46 11.16
C GLY A 118 -10.15 -7.10 10.98
N VAL A 119 -9.55 -6.83 9.82
CA VAL A 119 -8.87 -5.56 9.51
C VAL A 119 -9.22 -5.08 8.09
N ASP A 120 -9.08 -3.78 7.83
CA ASP A 120 -9.40 -3.11 6.57
C ASP A 120 -8.17 -2.51 5.85
N VAL A 121 -6.97 -2.77 6.36
CA VAL A 121 -5.69 -2.36 5.77
C VAL A 121 -5.14 -3.37 4.77
N ALA A 122 -4.23 -2.95 3.91
CA ALA A 122 -3.52 -3.87 3.02
C ALA A 122 -2.70 -4.89 3.82
N LEU A 123 -2.87 -6.17 3.50
CA LEU A 123 -2.00 -7.26 3.95
C LEU A 123 -0.98 -7.53 2.84
N CYS A 124 0.30 -7.29 3.14
CA CYS A 124 1.38 -7.29 2.16
C CYS A 124 2.05 -8.65 1.99
N ASP A 125 2.12 -9.46 3.05
CA ASP A 125 2.75 -10.78 3.00
C ASP A 125 2.08 -11.80 3.92
N VAL A 126 2.22 -13.08 3.58
CA VAL A 126 1.69 -14.22 4.35
C VAL A 126 2.64 -15.41 4.29
N ARG A 127 2.79 -16.13 5.41
CA ARG A 127 3.64 -17.32 5.52
C ARG A 127 3.01 -18.40 6.39
N PHE A 128 2.98 -19.62 5.87
CA PHE A 128 2.85 -20.83 6.69
C PHE A 128 4.17 -21.07 7.44
N LEU A 129 4.08 -21.22 8.76
CA LEU A 129 5.21 -21.62 9.62
C LEU A 129 5.14 -23.11 9.95
N THR A 130 3.93 -23.65 10.05
CA THR A 130 3.60 -25.07 10.23
C THR A 130 2.35 -25.39 9.41
N GLU A 131 1.83 -26.63 9.49
CA GLU A 131 0.54 -26.99 8.86
C GLU A 131 -0.64 -26.15 9.36
N THR A 132 -0.57 -25.60 10.58
CA THR A 132 -1.68 -24.89 11.21
C THR A 132 -1.37 -23.43 11.50
N ARG A 133 -0.10 -23.08 11.80
CA ARG A 133 0.31 -21.71 12.11
C ARG A 133 0.56 -20.93 10.82
N VAL A 134 -0.22 -19.87 10.62
CA VAL A 134 -0.05 -18.92 9.50
C VAL A 134 0.07 -17.52 10.07
N VAL A 135 0.99 -16.73 9.52
CA VAL A 135 1.19 -15.33 9.88
C VAL A 135 0.97 -14.48 8.65
N ALA A 136 0.22 -13.39 8.78
CA ALA A 136 0.04 -12.37 7.76
C ALA A 136 0.43 -11.01 8.32
N VAL A 137 1.09 -10.19 7.52
CA VAL A 137 1.50 -8.84 7.93
C VAL A 137 1.15 -7.80 6.87
N GLY A 138 1.02 -6.56 7.31
CA GLY A 138 0.66 -5.44 6.47
C GLY A 138 0.60 -4.15 7.26
N GLY A 139 -0.29 -3.25 6.85
CA GLY A 139 -0.47 -1.99 7.54
C GLY A 139 -0.95 -0.84 6.67
N GLY A 140 -0.99 0.33 7.27
CA GLY A 140 -1.48 1.56 6.67
C GLY A 140 -0.75 2.79 7.18
N TYR A 141 -1.35 3.94 6.89
CA TYR A 141 -0.80 5.26 7.21
C TYR A 141 -1.84 6.08 7.93
N GLU A 142 -1.47 6.68 9.05
CA GLU A 142 -2.33 7.59 9.76
C GLU A 142 -2.57 8.85 8.91
N PRO A 143 -3.83 9.29 8.72
CA PRO A 143 -4.10 10.55 8.04
C PRO A 143 -3.48 11.74 8.79
N VAL A 144 -3.17 12.81 8.07
CA VAL A 144 -2.56 14.04 8.59
C VAL A 144 -1.10 13.87 9.00
N THR A 145 -0.79 12.95 9.92
CA THR A 145 0.59 12.72 10.39
C THR A 145 1.41 11.90 9.39
N GLY A 146 0.75 11.08 8.57
CA GLY A 146 1.37 10.18 7.61
C GLY A 146 2.17 9.05 8.28
N LEU A 147 2.06 8.87 9.59
CA LEU A 147 2.81 7.89 10.37
C LEU A 147 2.47 6.47 9.90
N SER A 148 3.50 5.66 9.68
CA SER A 148 3.33 4.27 9.26
C SER A 148 2.88 3.42 10.46
N ARG A 149 1.94 2.51 10.22
CA ARG A 149 1.34 1.66 11.26
C ARG A 149 1.24 0.23 10.77
N GLY A 150 1.90 -0.68 11.49
CA GLY A 150 1.92 -2.10 11.21
C GLY A 150 0.66 -2.83 11.69
N VAL A 151 0.33 -3.90 10.96
CA VAL A 151 -0.63 -4.90 11.39
C VAL A 151 0.02 -6.26 11.20
N ALA A 152 -0.04 -7.09 12.23
CA ALA A 152 0.24 -8.51 12.13
C ALA A 152 -0.98 -9.32 12.61
N LEU A 153 -1.27 -10.39 11.87
CA LEU A 153 -2.33 -11.34 12.16
C LEU A 153 -1.74 -12.74 12.25
N ALA A 154 -2.24 -13.53 13.19
CA ALA A 154 -1.91 -14.95 13.30
C ALA A 154 -3.18 -15.81 13.16
N SER A 155 -2.97 -17.00 12.63
CA SER A 155 -3.94 -18.08 12.56
C SER A 155 -3.33 -19.35 13.13
N ASP A 156 -4.13 -20.10 13.89
CA ASP A 156 -3.78 -21.38 14.50
C ASP A 156 -4.50 -22.57 13.85
N ASP A 157 -5.28 -22.32 12.79
CA ASP A 157 -6.16 -23.28 12.14
C ASP A 157 -6.03 -23.27 10.60
N ALA A 158 -4.80 -23.06 10.13
CA ALA A 158 -4.42 -23.02 8.72
C ALA A 158 -5.15 -21.92 7.91
N GLY A 159 -5.40 -20.77 8.54
CA GLY A 159 -6.01 -19.60 7.91
C GLY A 159 -7.54 -19.59 7.89
N ARG A 160 -8.22 -20.41 8.70
CA ARG A 160 -9.69 -20.42 8.80
C ARG A 160 -10.21 -19.32 9.73
N SER A 161 -9.46 -18.99 10.77
CA SER A 161 -9.71 -17.86 11.65
C SER A 161 -8.42 -17.10 11.92
N TRP A 162 -8.56 -15.79 12.10
CA TRP A 162 -7.46 -14.86 12.27
C TRP A 162 -7.70 -14.00 13.50
N HIS A 163 -6.62 -13.72 14.23
CA HIS A 163 -6.63 -12.77 15.32
C HIS A 163 -5.44 -11.82 15.17
N ARG A 164 -5.65 -10.57 15.57
CA ARG A 164 -4.60 -9.58 15.61
C ARG A 164 -3.60 -9.92 16.71
N VAL A 165 -2.32 -9.84 16.40
CA VAL A 165 -1.23 -10.00 17.37
C VAL A 165 -0.66 -8.64 17.73
N ASP A 166 0.09 -8.57 18.82
CA ASP A 166 0.69 -7.31 19.24
C ASP A 166 1.79 -6.89 18.25
N SER A 167 1.59 -5.71 17.67
CA SER A 167 2.46 -5.09 16.68
C SER A 167 2.43 -3.58 16.82
N SER A 168 2.14 -3.05 18.02
CA SER A 168 1.98 -1.60 18.26
C SER A 168 3.22 -0.81 17.85
N ASP A 169 4.38 -1.43 18.01
CA ASP A 169 5.67 -0.80 17.77
C ASP A 169 6.17 -1.03 16.33
N ALA A 170 5.44 -1.81 15.54
CA ALA A 170 5.79 -2.08 14.15
C ALA A 170 5.25 -1.00 13.21
N THR A 171 6.08 -0.61 12.23
CA THR A 171 5.62 0.12 11.05
C THR A 171 4.90 -0.83 10.10
N LYS A 172 4.30 -0.30 9.02
CA LYS A 172 3.72 -1.14 7.96
C LYS A 172 4.77 -2.13 7.46
N LEU A 173 4.49 -3.42 7.65
CA LEU A 173 5.36 -4.50 7.22
C LEU A 173 5.03 -4.88 5.78
N HIS A 174 6.05 -5.04 4.96
CA HIS A 174 5.91 -5.35 3.53
C HIS A 174 6.22 -6.81 3.22
N ARG A 175 7.26 -7.37 3.86
CA ARG A 175 7.82 -8.67 3.53
C ARG A 175 8.26 -9.45 4.74
N MET A 176 8.10 -10.77 4.69
CA MET A 176 8.56 -11.73 5.68
C MET A 176 9.42 -12.83 5.07
N ALA A 177 10.40 -13.28 5.86
CA ALA A 177 11.20 -14.47 5.62
C ALA A 177 11.31 -15.30 6.90
N ILE A 178 11.17 -16.63 6.76
CA ILE A 178 11.42 -17.55 7.87
C ILE A 178 12.94 -17.63 8.08
N ARG A 179 13.37 -17.50 9.33
CA ARG A 179 14.79 -17.58 9.71
C ARG A 179 15.05 -18.73 10.66
N ASN A 180 16.12 -19.45 10.38
CA ASN A 180 16.58 -20.57 11.21
C ASN A 180 17.85 -20.22 12.01
N SER A 181 18.57 -19.14 11.67
CA SER A 181 19.76 -18.70 12.39
C SER A 181 20.12 -17.21 12.20
N PHE A 182 20.83 -16.64 13.18
CA PHE A 182 21.59 -15.38 13.08
C PHE A 182 23.07 -15.68 13.33
N ASP A 183 23.96 -15.26 12.42
CA ASP A 183 25.42 -15.40 12.59
C ASP A 183 25.86 -16.81 13.05
N ALA A 184 25.24 -17.84 12.44
CA ALA A 184 25.39 -19.26 12.75
C ALA A 184 24.81 -19.76 14.10
N GLU A 185 24.21 -18.89 14.91
CA GLU A 185 23.44 -19.28 16.10
C GLU A 185 22.02 -19.72 15.70
N PRO A 186 21.58 -20.94 16.09
CA PRO A 186 20.26 -21.44 15.76
C PRO A 186 19.16 -20.64 16.47
N LEU A 187 18.09 -20.34 15.74
CA LEU A 187 16.92 -19.65 16.25
C LEU A 187 15.80 -20.63 16.61
N PRO A 188 14.86 -20.22 17.49
CA PRO A 188 13.63 -20.96 17.71
C PRO A 188 12.91 -21.24 16.38
N ALA A 189 12.35 -22.44 16.24
CA ALA A 189 11.57 -22.80 15.07
C ALA A 189 10.38 -21.85 14.89
N GLY A 190 10.16 -21.38 13.66
CA GLY A 190 9.14 -20.37 13.37
C GLY A 190 9.58 -18.93 13.64
N SER A 191 10.88 -18.68 13.83
CA SER A 191 11.40 -17.31 13.85
C SER A 191 11.23 -16.65 12.47
N ILE A 192 10.82 -15.39 12.46
CA ILE A 192 10.54 -14.60 11.27
C ILE A 192 11.36 -13.31 11.31
N GLU A 193 11.94 -12.93 10.17
CA GLU A 193 12.41 -11.57 9.93
C GLU A 193 11.44 -10.89 8.95
N ALA A 194 11.11 -9.64 9.23
CA ALA A 194 10.31 -8.78 8.36
C ALA A 194 11.00 -7.45 8.07
N ILE A 195 10.67 -6.89 6.91
CA ILE A 195 11.00 -5.52 6.54
C ILE A 195 9.73 -4.72 6.36
N GLY A 196 9.71 -3.51 6.91
CA GLY A 196 8.62 -2.54 6.80
C GLY A 196 9.09 -1.17 6.33
N ASP A 197 8.24 -0.16 6.54
CA ASP A 197 8.63 1.24 6.41
C ASP A 197 9.65 1.61 7.51
N ASP A 198 10.40 2.68 7.28
CA ASP A 198 11.29 3.24 8.30
C ASP A 198 10.47 3.80 9.49
N SER A 199 10.90 3.44 10.69
CA SER A 199 10.38 3.93 11.96
C SER A 199 10.75 5.39 12.15
N GLU A 200 9.77 6.20 12.55
CA GLU A 200 9.97 7.64 12.77
C GLU A 200 10.81 7.92 14.01
N ALA A 201 10.81 7.00 14.98
CA ALA A 201 11.54 7.15 16.23
C ALA A 201 13.01 6.71 16.10
N THR A 202 13.27 5.63 15.35
CA THR A 202 14.57 4.96 15.34
C THR A 202 15.21 4.86 13.96
N THR A 203 14.48 5.19 12.89
CA THR A 203 14.84 4.96 11.48
C THR A 203 15.08 3.50 11.10
N ALA A 204 14.80 2.56 12.02
CA ALA A 204 14.88 1.14 11.74
C ALA A 204 13.67 0.69 10.92
N ASN A 205 13.86 -0.32 10.08
CA ASN A 205 12.81 -0.89 9.24
C ASN A 205 12.81 -2.41 9.27
N ARG A 206 13.52 -2.98 10.24
CA ARG A 206 13.70 -4.42 10.41
C ARG A 206 13.03 -4.85 11.70
N PHE A 207 12.28 -5.94 11.62
CA PHE A 207 11.53 -6.48 12.73
C PHE A 207 11.73 -7.99 12.80
N HIS A 208 11.85 -8.52 14.02
CA HIS A 208 11.99 -9.95 14.26
C HIS A 208 10.86 -10.46 15.13
N SER A 209 10.43 -11.68 14.84
CA SER A 209 9.58 -12.46 15.73
C SER A 209 10.28 -13.79 16.04
N PHE A 210 10.29 -14.17 17.31
CA PHE A 210 10.93 -15.41 17.79
C PHE A 210 9.91 -16.43 18.33
N ASP A 211 8.63 -16.11 18.24
CA ASP A 211 7.52 -16.86 18.84
C ASP A 211 6.43 -17.21 17.81
N GLY A 212 6.81 -17.30 16.53
CA GLY A 212 5.89 -17.67 15.47
C GLY A 212 4.95 -16.54 15.03
N GLY A 213 5.40 -15.29 15.14
CA GLY A 213 4.67 -14.10 14.70
C GLY A 213 3.68 -13.56 15.73
N LEU A 214 3.80 -13.93 17.01
CA LEU A 214 2.90 -13.46 18.07
C LEU A 214 3.39 -12.13 18.68
N THR A 215 4.70 -11.91 18.70
CA THR A 215 5.32 -10.65 19.08
C THR A 215 6.37 -10.22 18.05
N TRP A 216 6.53 -8.91 17.92
CA TRP A 216 7.44 -8.30 16.97
C TRP A 216 8.36 -7.31 17.69
N LEU A 217 9.67 -7.50 17.51
CA LEU A 217 10.72 -6.67 18.08
C LEU A 217 11.42 -5.90 16.97
N GLU A 218 11.47 -4.59 17.11
CA GLU A 218 12.26 -3.75 16.23
C GLU A 218 13.76 -4.02 16.43
N ASP A 219 14.48 -4.15 15.32
CA ASP A 219 15.92 -4.30 15.33
C ASP A 219 16.60 -2.97 14.99
N THR A 220 16.97 -2.24 16.04
CA THR A 220 17.66 -0.96 15.95
C THR A 220 19.17 -1.10 15.73
N SER A 221 19.70 -2.32 15.62
CA SER A 221 21.13 -2.51 15.41
C SER A 221 21.55 -1.99 14.04
N GLN A 222 22.33 -0.92 14.07
CA GLN A 222 23.12 -0.47 12.92
C GLN A 222 24.27 -1.45 12.75
N SER A 223 24.04 -2.60 12.09
CA SER A 223 25.18 -3.45 11.74
C SER A 223 26.00 -2.71 10.68
N ILE A 224 27.15 -2.18 11.09
CA ILE A 224 28.19 -1.61 10.21
C ILE A 224 28.80 -2.71 9.34
N GLU A 225 28.57 -3.99 9.66
CA GLU A 225 29.06 -5.11 8.87
C GLU A 225 28.07 -5.51 7.76
N SER A 226 28.58 -5.30 6.55
CA SER A 226 28.24 -5.84 5.23
C SER A 226 26.76 -5.79 4.82
N LYS A 227 26.54 -5.25 3.62
CA LYS A 227 25.31 -5.42 2.83
C LYS A 227 24.97 -6.91 2.69
N ASN A 228 24.28 -7.48 3.68
CA ASN A 228 23.92 -8.89 3.67
C ASN A 228 22.94 -9.15 2.53
N THR A 229 23.19 -10.22 1.77
CA THR A 229 22.41 -10.64 0.59
C THR A 229 20.90 -10.72 0.84
N LEU A 230 20.48 -11.13 2.04
CA LEU A 230 19.07 -11.20 2.42
C LEU A 230 18.43 -9.80 2.56
N ARG A 231 19.17 -8.81 3.04
CA ARG A 231 18.68 -7.42 3.20
C ARG A 231 18.51 -6.75 1.84
N ASP A 232 19.52 -6.88 0.99
CA ASP A 232 19.47 -6.35 -0.37
C ASP A 232 18.36 -7.06 -1.16
N TRP A 233 18.18 -8.38 -0.97
CA TRP A 233 17.07 -9.12 -1.56
C TRP A 233 15.70 -8.66 -1.05
N LEU A 234 15.48 -8.53 0.25
CA LEU A 234 14.19 -8.09 0.78
C LEU A 234 13.84 -6.67 0.30
N ARG A 235 14.82 -5.75 0.30
CA ARG A 235 14.62 -4.39 -0.23
C ARG A 235 14.33 -4.41 -1.73
N GLN A 236 15.10 -5.18 -2.51
CA GLN A 236 14.87 -5.32 -3.95
C GLN A 236 13.50 -5.95 -4.22
N ASP A 237 13.09 -6.94 -3.43
CA ASP A 237 11.83 -7.61 -3.61
C ASP A 237 10.63 -6.71 -3.24
N VAL A 238 10.76 -5.79 -2.27
CA VAL A 238 9.77 -4.72 -2.03
C VAL A 238 9.63 -3.80 -3.26
N LEU A 239 10.75 -3.44 -3.90
CA LEU A 239 10.73 -2.64 -5.12
C LEU A 239 10.14 -3.43 -6.30
N ASP A 240 10.45 -4.71 -6.39
CA ASP A 240 9.86 -5.63 -7.37
C ASP A 240 8.37 -5.86 -7.08
N GLN A 241 7.92 -5.90 -5.81
CA GLN A 241 6.49 -5.96 -5.42
C GLN A 241 5.73 -4.73 -5.88
N ALA A 242 6.36 -3.55 -5.84
CA ALA A 242 5.76 -2.32 -6.34
C ALA A 242 5.66 -2.31 -7.88
N SER A 243 6.48 -3.11 -8.57
CA SER A 243 6.61 -3.12 -10.04
C SER A 243 6.00 -4.34 -10.73
N GLN A 244 5.75 -5.44 -10.02
CA GLN A 244 5.21 -6.68 -10.56
C GLN A 244 3.76 -6.92 -10.12
N SER A 245 2.94 -7.38 -11.04
CA SER A 245 1.51 -7.62 -10.83
C SER A 245 1.16 -8.97 -10.22
N ALA A 246 2.04 -9.98 -10.35
CA ALA A 246 1.72 -11.35 -9.96
C ALA A 246 2.75 -12.01 -9.03
N ARG A 247 2.27 -12.66 -7.98
CA ARG A 247 3.10 -13.42 -7.01
C ARG A 247 2.76 -14.89 -7.08
N GLN A 248 3.80 -15.74 -7.13
CA GLN A 248 3.63 -17.17 -7.35
C GLN A 248 4.12 -18.03 -6.17
N THR A 249 3.45 -19.15 -5.98
CA THR A 249 3.90 -20.27 -5.14
C THR A 249 3.83 -21.56 -5.95
N LYS A 250 4.48 -22.62 -5.44
CA LYS A 250 4.50 -23.94 -6.08
C LYS A 250 4.23 -25.03 -5.06
N GLY A 251 3.58 -26.09 -5.52
CA GLY A 251 3.56 -27.39 -4.86
C GLY A 251 4.11 -28.47 -5.78
N GLU A 252 3.83 -29.73 -5.44
CA GLU A 252 4.22 -30.85 -6.29
C GLU A 252 3.42 -30.87 -7.60
N GLY A 253 4.08 -30.54 -8.71
CA GLY A 253 3.49 -30.62 -10.06
C GLY A 253 2.51 -29.50 -10.42
N TRP A 254 2.36 -28.47 -9.59
CA TRP A 254 1.49 -27.32 -9.88
C TRP A 254 2.10 -26.00 -9.38
N ARG A 255 1.68 -24.90 -10.00
CA ARG A 255 1.96 -23.54 -9.53
C ARG A 255 0.68 -22.73 -9.45
N VAL A 256 0.67 -21.77 -8.53
CA VAL A 256 -0.39 -20.77 -8.41
C VAL A 256 0.25 -19.40 -8.46
N ARG A 257 -0.36 -18.46 -9.19
CA ARG A 257 -0.03 -17.04 -9.10
C ARG A 257 -1.28 -16.23 -8.78
N VAL A 258 -1.10 -15.20 -7.97
CA VAL A 258 -2.13 -14.26 -7.56
C VAL A 258 -1.77 -12.87 -8.06
N GLY A 259 -2.76 -12.05 -8.41
CA GLY A 259 -2.50 -10.73 -8.95
C GLY A 259 -3.66 -9.75 -8.83
N THR A 260 -3.82 -8.92 -9.85
CA THR A 260 -4.71 -7.77 -9.84
C THR A 260 -6.18 -8.18 -9.98
N HIS A 261 -7.09 -7.35 -9.47
CA HIS A 261 -8.55 -7.60 -9.52
C HIS A 261 -8.99 -8.95 -8.89
N GLY A 262 -8.22 -9.46 -7.92
CA GLY A 262 -8.46 -10.75 -7.28
C GLY A 262 -8.21 -11.96 -8.19
N LEU A 263 -7.46 -11.77 -9.29
CA LEU A 263 -7.06 -12.82 -10.21
C LEU A 263 -6.22 -13.86 -9.50
N ILE A 264 -6.60 -15.13 -9.66
CA ILE A 264 -5.80 -16.28 -9.28
C ILE A 264 -5.73 -17.21 -10.47
N GLU A 265 -4.52 -17.59 -10.83
CA GLU A 265 -4.26 -18.50 -11.93
C GLU A 265 -3.46 -19.70 -11.43
N ARG A 266 -3.72 -20.85 -12.06
CA ARG A 266 -3.08 -22.11 -11.74
C ARG A 266 -2.45 -22.69 -13.00
N SER A 267 -1.27 -23.28 -12.82
CA SER A 267 -0.51 -23.99 -13.84
C SER A 267 -0.29 -25.43 -13.40
N THR A 268 -0.39 -26.36 -14.34
CA THR A 268 -0.10 -27.81 -14.15
C THR A 268 1.14 -28.27 -14.93
N ASP A 269 1.82 -27.35 -15.60
CA ASP A 269 2.99 -27.57 -16.44
C ASP A 269 4.16 -26.72 -15.94
N ASN A 270 4.25 -26.55 -14.61
CA ASN A 270 5.33 -25.85 -13.94
C ASN A 270 5.52 -24.37 -14.37
N GLY A 271 4.44 -23.71 -14.79
CA GLY A 271 4.38 -22.29 -15.13
C GLY A 271 4.44 -21.98 -16.62
N GLU A 272 4.42 -22.99 -17.50
CA GLU A 272 4.40 -22.78 -18.96
C GLU A 272 3.07 -22.22 -19.44
N THR A 273 1.95 -22.76 -18.95
CA THR A 273 0.60 -22.25 -19.21
C THR A 273 -0.15 -21.97 -17.91
N TRP A 274 -1.02 -20.96 -17.96
CA TRP A 274 -1.77 -20.48 -16.81
C TRP A 274 -3.26 -20.48 -17.13
N GLN A 275 -4.06 -21.01 -16.22
CA GLN A 275 -5.51 -21.03 -16.32
C GLN A 275 -6.11 -20.25 -15.13
N PRO A 276 -6.98 -19.27 -15.37
CA PRO A 276 -7.60 -18.54 -14.29
C PRO A 276 -8.62 -19.41 -13.56
N VAL A 277 -8.45 -19.52 -12.25
CA VAL A 277 -9.38 -20.22 -11.33
C VAL A 277 -10.28 -19.24 -10.58
N ARG A 278 -9.90 -17.96 -10.54
CA ARG A 278 -10.68 -16.86 -9.96
C ARG A 278 -10.37 -15.57 -10.70
N GLY A 279 -11.40 -14.75 -10.96
CA GLY A 279 -11.23 -13.38 -11.46
C GLY A 279 -10.88 -13.22 -12.95
N ALA A 280 -11.02 -14.28 -13.76
CA ALA A 280 -10.60 -14.31 -15.18
C ALA A 280 -11.06 -13.13 -16.05
N ASP A 281 -12.31 -12.70 -15.88
CA ASP A 281 -12.92 -11.69 -16.76
C ASP A 281 -12.80 -10.26 -16.24
N ARG A 282 -12.20 -10.07 -15.06
CA ARG A 282 -12.13 -8.77 -14.40
C ARG A 282 -11.07 -7.88 -15.03
N GLY A 283 -11.45 -6.63 -15.27
CA GLY A 283 -10.57 -5.59 -15.79
C GLY A 283 -11.04 -4.22 -15.31
N ALA A 284 -10.24 -3.19 -15.58
CA ALA A 284 -10.58 -1.83 -15.24
C ALA A 284 -11.71 -1.32 -16.16
N ALA A 285 -12.62 -0.53 -15.60
CA ALA A 285 -13.46 0.36 -16.39
C ALA A 285 -12.68 1.63 -16.74
N VAL A 286 -11.96 2.19 -15.77
CA VAL A 286 -11.20 3.43 -15.93
C VAL A 286 -9.79 3.24 -15.39
N MET A 287 -8.80 3.64 -16.19
CA MET A 287 -7.40 3.75 -15.78
C MET A 287 -7.00 5.22 -15.76
N PHE A 288 -6.51 5.70 -14.63
CA PHE A 288 -5.92 7.04 -14.50
C PHE A 288 -4.40 6.90 -14.53
N VAL A 289 -3.72 7.62 -15.40
CA VAL A 289 -2.26 7.69 -15.49
C VAL A 289 -1.83 9.06 -15.01
N ALA A 290 -1.18 9.13 -13.86
CA ALA A 290 -0.74 10.38 -13.23
C ALA A 290 0.78 10.58 -13.37
N ALA A 291 1.18 11.83 -13.59
CA ALA A 291 2.58 12.23 -13.69
C ALA A 291 3.25 12.38 -12.31
N SER A 292 2.47 12.74 -11.29
CA SER A 292 2.93 12.93 -9.92
C SER A 292 1.83 12.64 -8.90
N GLU A 293 2.21 12.42 -7.66
CA GLU A 293 1.30 12.24 -6.52
C GLU A 293 0.40 13.47 -6.27
N HIS A 294 0.79 14.65 -6.76
CA HIS A 294 0.06 15.90 -6.60
C HIS A 294 -1.03 16.09 -7.66
N SER A 295 -0.87 15.48 -8.83
CA SER A 295 -1.75 15.65 -9.98
C SER A 295 -2.83 14.57 -10.08
N VAL A 296 -2.87 13.62 -9.12
CA VAL A 296 -3.88 12.56 -9.07
C VAL A 296 -5.30 13.17 -8.90
N PRO A 297 -6.25 12.91 -9.82
CA PRO A 297 -7.58 13.51 -9.77
C PRO A 297 -8.52 12.76 -8.82
N TRP A 298 -8.24 12.83 -7.51
CA TRP A 298 -8.96 12.09 -6.46
C TRP A 298 -10.48 12.26 -6.47
N ALA A 299 -10.97 13.46 -6.77
CA ALA A 299 -12.41 13.74 -6.89
C ALA A 299 -13.06 12.90 -8.00
N LEU A 300 -12.40 12.79 -9.15
CA LEU A 300 -12.89 12.05 -10.31
C LEU A 300 -12.78 10.54 -10.10
N ILE A 301 -11.68 10.09 -9.48
CA ILE A 301 -11.49 8.70 -9.05
C ILE A 301 -12.60 8.27 -8.10
N GLY A 302 -12.88 9.07 -7.06
CA GLY A 302 -13.94 8.79 -6.10
C GLY A 302 -15.32 8.72 -6.74
N ARG A 303 -15.64 9.59 -7.70
CA ARG A 303 -16.88 9.51 -8.48
C ARG A 303 -17.00 8.20 -9.24
N GLU A 304 -15.97 7.81 -10.00
CA GLU A 304 -16.03 6.60 -10.82
C GLU A 304 -16.07 5.33 -9.95
N ALA A 305 -15.21 5.24 -8.94
CA ALA A 305 -15.12 4.06 -8.08
C ALA A 305 -16.31 3.93 -7.13
N LEU A 306 -16.70 5.00 -6.43
CA LEU A 306 -17.68 4.91 -5.34
C LEU A 306 -19.13 5.17 -5.77
N GLU A 307 -19.38 6.15 -6.67
CA GLU A 307 -20.74 6.50 -7.12
C GLU A 307 -21.15 5.65 -8.32
N MET A 308 -20.24 5.48 -9.30
CA MET A 308 -20.52 4.77 -10.56
C MET A 308 -20.16 3.28 -10.50
N ASN A 309 -19.62 2.81 -9.37
CA ASN A 309 -19.25 1.41 -9.13
C ASN A 309 -18.31 0.82 -10.20
N ARG A 310 -17.35 1.63 -10.66
CA ARG A 310 -16.39 1.25 -11.70
C ARG A 310 -15.14 0.65 -11.07
N ARG A 311 -14.61 -0.43 -11.66
CA ARG A 311 -13.24 -0.87 -11.31
C ARG A 311 -12.27 0.19 -11.80
N VAL A 312 -11.62 0.87 -10.87
CA VAL A 312 -10.63 1.91 -11.16
C VAL A 312 -9.22 1.39 -10.89
N VAL A 313 -8.30 1.74 -11.77
CA VAL A 313 -6.85 1.55 -11.59
C VAL A 313 -6.18 2.91 -11.65
N VAL A 314 -5.20 3.14 -10.79
CA VAL A 314 -4.34 4.33 -10.83
C VAL A 314 -2.92 3.87 -11.15
N VAL A 315 -2.34 4.43 -12.20
CA VAL A 315 -0.97 4.19 -12.63
C VAL A 315 -0.19 5.47 -12.41
N MET A 316 0.93 5.37 -11.72
CA MET A 316 1.91 6.44 -11.63
C MET A 316 2.97 6.22 -12.70
N ASP A 317 3.04 7.11 -13.68
CA ASP A 317 4.06 7.05 -14.74
C ASP A 317 5.11 8.13 -14.51
N SER A 318 6.12 7.81 -13.69
CA SER A 318 7.21 8.73 -13.37
C SER A 318 8.49 7.98 -13.01
N ALA A 319 9.55 8.69 -12.60
CA ALA A 319 10.88 8.11 -12.43
C ALA A 319 10.92 6.99 -11.37
N THR A 320 11.45 5.82 -11.73
CA THR A 320 11.47 4.61 -10.90
C THR A 320 11.81 4.87 -9.42
N PRO A 321 11.10 4.23 -8.46
CA PRO A 321 11.34 4.47 -7.04
C PRO A 321 12.77 4.13 -6.65
N ALA A 322 13.48 5.10 -6.07
CA ALA A 322 14.92 4.96 -5.80
C ALA A 322 15.24 4.72 -4.32
N ASN A 323 14.32 5.03 -3.40
CA ASN A 323 14.61 5.02 -1.96
C ASN A 323 13.36 4.67 -1.11
N SER A 324 13.57 4.57 0.21
CA SER A 324 12.54 4.25 1.20
C SER A 324 11.40 5.28 1.24
N GLU A 325 11.72 6.55 1.03
CA GLU A 325 10.75 7.63 1.00
C GLU A 325 9.77 7.48 -0.18
N THR A 326 10.26 7.12 -1.37
CA THR A 326 9.39 6.85 -2.52
C THR A 326 8.52 5.63 -2.27
N VAL A 327 9.05 4.54 -1.69
CA VAL A 327 8.24 3.36 -1.33
C VAL A 327 7.12 3.73 -0.36
N ARG A 328 7.43 4.56 0.65
CA ARG A 328 6.46 5.05 1.62
C ARG A 328 5.39 5.93 0.97
N LEU A 329 5.79 6.84 0.08
CA LEU A 329 4.87 7.67 -0.70
C LEU A 329 3.91 6.81 -1.54
N LEU A 330 4.43 5.78 -2.21
CA LEU A 330 3.60 4.82 -2.95
C LEU A 330 2.65 4.06 -2.04
N GLY A 331 3.12 3.66 -0.87
CA GLY A 331 2.27 3.06 0.15
C GLY A 331 1.12 3.98 0.57
N ARG A 332 1.39 5.29 0.75
CA ARG A 332 0.38 6.30 1.06
C ARG A 332 -0.60 6.50 -0.08
N LEU A 333 -0.11 6.60 -1.32
CA LEU A 333 -0.94 6.72 -2.52
C LEU A 333 -1.88 5.53 -2.65
N ARG A 334 -1.35 4.31 -2.51
CA ARG A 334 -2.14 3.09 -2.48
C ARG A 334 -3.19 3.11 -1.39
N HIS A 335 -2.81 3.50 -0.17
CA HIS A 335 -3.75 3.57 0.95
C HIS A 335 -4.89 4.57 0.67
N ALA A 336 -4.58 5.76 0.15
CA ALA A 336 -5.59 6.73 -0.24
C ALA A 336 -6.51 6.19 -1.36
N ALA A 337 -5.93 5.55 -2.37
CA ALA A 337 -6.67 4.94 -3.47
C ALA A 337 -7.61 3.82 -2.99
N MET A 338 -7.14 2.95 -2.10
CA MET A 338 -7.96 1.89 -1.49
C MET A 338 -9.16 2.46 -0.73
N ARG A 339 -8.98 3.57 0.02
CA ARG A 339 -10.09 4.22 0.73
C ARG A 339 -11.16 4.76 -0.21
N LEU A 340 -10.83 4.97 -1.48
CA LEU A 340 -11.75 5.38 -2.55
C LEU A 340 -12.25 4.22 -3.42
N GLY A 341 -11.94 2.96 -3.10
CA GLY A 341 -12.41 1.80 -3.87
C GLY A 341 -11.58 1.49 -5.12
N VAL A 342 -10.37 2.03 -5.23
CA VAL A 342 -9.44 1.71 -6.33
C VAL A 342 -8.90 0.30 -6.13
N GLY A 343 -9.12 -0.56 -7.13
CA GLY A 343 -8.78 -2.00 -7.07
C GLY A 343 -7.29 -2.30 -7.15
N ARG A 344 -6.53 -1.40 -7.80
CA ARG A 344 -5.09 -1.55 -7.98
C ARG A 344 -4.42 -0.20 -8.21
N THR A 345 -3.23 -0.06 -7.64
CA THR A 345 -2.29 1.01 -7.96
C THR A 345 -1.01 0.42 -8.53
N ASP A 346 -0.58 0.88 -9.69
CA ASP A 346 0.65 0.41 -10.35
C ASP A 346 1.61 1.56 -10.62
N TRP A 347 2.84 1.19 -10.95
CA TRP A 347 3.93 2.09 -11.26
C TRP A 347 4.58 1.72 -12.59
N CYS A 348 4.93 2.71 -13.39
CA CYS A 348 5.84 2.53 -14.50
C CYS A 348 6.70 3.78 -14.74
N SER A 349 7.71 3.65 -15.62
CA SER A 349 8.46 4.78 -16.17
C SER A 349 8.60 4.58 -17.67
N THR A 350 7.69 5.14 -18.45
CA THR A 350 7.76 5.09 -19.92
C THR A 350 8.96 5.86 -20.47
N ALA A 351 9.38 6.92 -19.79
CA ALA A 351 10.46 7.79 -20.25
C ALA A 351 11.85 7.13 -20.21
N THR A 352 12.06 6.18 -19.29
CA THR A 352 13.38 5.57 -19.04
C THR A 352 13.41 4.06 -19.24
N SER A 353 12.27 3.43 -19.54
CA SER A 353 12.18 1.98 -19.73
C SER A 353 12.55 1.58 -21.17
N GLU A 354 13.37 0.54 -21.30
CA GLU A 354 13.64 -0.11 -22.60
C GLU A 354 12.47 -1.00 -23.06
N GLN A 355 11.63 -1.43 -22.14
CA GLN A 355 10.36 -2.13 -22.42
C GLN A 355 9.26 -1.10 -22.65
N GLU A 356 8.17 -1.43 -23.36
CA GLU A 356 6.97 -0.60 -23.49
C GLU A 356 5.98 -0.90 -22.33
N PRO A 357 6.10 -0.26 -21.15
CA PRO A 357 5.32 -0.63 -19.97
C PRO A 357 3.83 -0.29 -20.12
N SER A 358 3.49 0.76 -20.87
CA SER A 358 2.11 1.16 -21.17
C SER A 358 1.32 0.03 -21.83
N ALA A 359 1.91 -0.61 -22.84
CA ALA A 359 1.31 -1.76 -23.54
C ALA A 359 1.09 -2.96 -22.60
N GLY A 360 2.02 -3.22 -21.68
CA GLY A 360 1.91 -4.26 -20.66
C GLY A 360 0.72 -4.03 -19.71
N LEU A 361 0.62 -2.84 -19.14
CA LEU A 361 -0.45 -2.47 -18.21
C LEU A 361 -1.82 -2.42 -18.89
N LEU A 362 -1.89 -1.99 -20.15
CA LEU A 362 -3.13 -2.01 -20.93
C LEU A 362 -3.60 -3.44 -21.20
N ARG A 363 -2.68 -4.37 -21.52
CA ARG A 363 -2.99 -5.80 -21.68
C ARG A 363 -3.49 -6.43 -20.40
N GLU A 364 -2.88 -6.07 -19.28
CA GLU A 364 -3.23 -6.60 -17.97
C GLU A 364 -4.60 -6.12 -17.51
N HIS A 365 -4.84 -4.80 -17.50
CA HIS A 365 -6.05 -4.25 -16.90
C HIS A 365 -7.21 -4.11 -17.88
N GLN A 366 -6.97 -4.11 -19.19
CA GLN A 366 -8.00 -4.03 -20.22
C GLN A 366 -9.03 -2.88 -19.98
N PRO A 367 -8.57 -1.63 -19.78
CA PRO A 367 -9.44 -0.53 -19.43
C PRO A 367 -10.40 -0.15 -20.58
N ALA A 368 -11.65 0.21 -20.26
CA ALA A 368 -12.57 0.80 -21.23
C ALA A 368 -12.26 2.29 -21.51
N VAL A 369 -11.73 2.99 -20.51
CA VAL A 369 -11.36 4.42 -20.58
C VAL A 369 -9.97 4.61 -19.98
N VAL A 370 -9.14 5.40 -20.66
CA VAL A 370 -7.83 5.84 -20.16
C VAL A 370 -7.87 7.35 -19.96
N VAL A 371 -7.44 7.83 -18.80
CA VAL A 371 -7.31 9.25 -18.48
C VAL A 371 -5.85 9.54 -18.22
N LEU A 372 -5.27 10.39 -19.05
CA LEU A 372 -3.87 10.78 -18.98
C LEU A 372 -3.76 12.13 -18.30
N ASP A 373 -2.87 12.24 -17.33
CA ASP A 373 -2.58 13.53 -16.73
C ASP A 373 -2.01 14.52 -17.76
N ALA A 374 -2.52 15.75 -17.73
CA ALA A 374 -2.06 16.83 -18.58
C ALA A 374 -0.59 17.18 -18.31
N ASP A 375 -0.08 16.92 -17.11
CA ASP A 375 1.31 17.21 -16.73
C ASP A 375 2.32 16.16 -17.20
N LEU A 376 1.87 15.06 -17.82
CA LEU A 376 2.78 14.05 -18.39
C LEU A 376 3.67 14.66 -19.50
N PRO A 377 4.96 14.26 -19.59
CA PRO A 377 5.79 14.62 -20.72
C PRO A 377 5.14 14.22 -22.04
N ALA A 378 5.30 15.03 -23.09
CA ALA A 378 4.65 14.78 -24.38
C ALA A 378 4.99 13.40 -24.96
N SER A 379 6.25 12.98 -24.88
CA SER A 379 6.71 11.65 -25.31
C SER A 379 6.03 10.51 -24.56
N THR A 380 5.84 10.66 -23.24
CA THR A 380 5.12 9.70 -22.41
C THR A 380 3.64 9.63 -22.78
N ARG A 381 3.00 10.80 -22.97
CA ARG A 381 1.60 10.86 -23.38
C ARG A 381 1.38 10.19 -24.75
N ASP A 382 2.27 10.45 -25.71
CA ASP A 382 2.23 9.86 -27.03
C ASP A 382 2.43 8.34 -26.98
N ALA A 383 3.32 7.84 -26.12
CA ALA A 383 3.52 6.41 -25.90
C ALA A 383 2.26 5.72 -25.35
N TRP A 384 1.55 6.34 -24.40
CA TRP A 384 0.27 5.83 -23.91
C TRP A 384 -0.79 5.84 -25.00
N VAL A 385 -0.95 6.95 -25.71
CA VAL A 385 -1.94 7.06 -26.80
C VAL A 385 -1.65 6.01 -27.89
N SER A 386 -0.40 5.87 -28.32
CA SER A 386 0.01 4.86 -29.29
C SER A 386 -0.35 3.44 -28.82
N ALA A 387 -0.04 3.11 -27.56
CA ALA A 387 -0.36 1.80 -27.00
C ALA A 387 -1.87 1.52 -26.92
N THR A 388 -2.71 2.54 -26.71
CA THR A 388 -4.18 2.39 -26.76
C THR A 388 -4.73 2.14 -28.17
N LEU A 389 -4.04 2.63 -29.20
CA LEU A 389 -4.43 2.49 -30.61
C LEU A 389 -3.87 1.22 -31.25
N ASP A 390 -2.86 0.59 -30.65
CA ASP A 390 -2.31 -0.66 -31.13
C ASP A 390 -3.23 -1.85 -30.80
N ASP A 391 -3.94 -2.30 -31.83
CA ASP A 391 -4.81 -3.47 -31.84
C ASP A 391 -4.12 -4.76 -31.37
N SER A 392 -2.79 -4.87 -31.45
CA SER A 392 -2.02 -6.04 -31.00
C SER A 392 -2.06 -6.21 -29.48
N ASN A 393 -2.25 -5.11 -28.74
CA ASN A 393 -2.39 -5.09 -27.29
C ASN A 393 -3.76 -5.60 -26.82
N PHE A 394 -4.72 -5.81 -27.71
CA PHE A 394 -6.09 -6.18 -27.34
C PHE A 394 -6.57 -7.37 -28.18
N PRO A 395 -6.20 -8.61 -27.80
CA PRO A 395 -6.65 -9.80 -28.50
C PRO A 395 -8.17 -9.90 -28.49
N ARG A 396 -8.75 -10.38 -29.61
CA ARG A 396 -10.20 -10.58 -29.72
C ARG A 396 -10.63 -11.66 -28.73
N THR A 397 -11.62 -11.34 -27.90
CA THR A 397 -12.28 -12.37 -27.07
C THR A 397 -13.18 -13.25 -27.93
N ALA A 398 -13.59 -14.41 -27.39
CA ALA A 398 -14.49 -15.36 -28.07
C ALA A 398 -15.83 -14.74 -28.51
N SER A 399 -16.22 -13.60 -27.93
CA SER A 399 -17.40 -12.80 -28.30
C SER A 399 -17.15 -11.81 -29.45
N LEU A 400 -15.97 -11.84 -30.10
CA LEU A 400 -15.54 -10.93 -31.16
C LEU A 400 -15.42 -9.45 -30.76
N ILE A 401 -15.60 -9.11 -29.47
CA ILE A 401 -15.43 -7.75 -28.94
C ILE A 401 -13.95 -7.58 -28.53
N ARG A 402 -13.29 -6.55 -29.07
CA ARG A 402 -11.98 -6.10 -28.57
C ARG A 402 -12.19 -5.32 -27.27
N LYS A 403 -11.50 -5.70 -26.20
CA LYS A 403 -11.44 -4.93 -24.94
C LYS A 403 -10.42 -3.77 -25.02
N GLN A 404 -10.39 -3.09 -26.16
CA GLN A 404 -9.55 -1.90 -26.32
C GLN A 404 -10.18 -0.70 -25.62
N PRO A 405 -9.37 0.26 -25.15
CA PRO A 405 -9.86 1.56 -24.70
C PRO A 405 -10.73 2.19 -25.78
N ARG A 406 -11.93 2.60 -25.38
CA ARG A 406 -12.89 3.26 -26.27
C ARG A 406 -12.86 4.77 -26.16
N ARG A 407 -12.22 5.27 -25.11
CA ARG A 407 -12.05 6.69 -24.84
C ARG A 407 -10.69 6.91 -24.19
N VAL A 408 -9.97 7.90 -24.70
CA VAL A 408 -8.78 8.48 -24.08
C VAL A 408 -9.04 9.96 -23.82
N TYR A 409 -8.82 10.38 -22.58
CA TYR A 409 -8.98 11.75 -22.12
C TYR A 409 -7.69 12.27 -21.50
N THR A 410 -7.54 13.59 -21.41
CA THR A 410 -6.61 14.23 -20.50
C THR A 410 -7.33 14.79 -19.28
N SER A 411 -6.68 14.79 -18.11
CA SER A 411 -7.17 15.44 -16.90
C SER A 411 -6.25 16.56 -16.42
N GLU A 412 -6.82 17.68 -15.99
CA GLU A 412 -6.11 18.83 -15.44
C GLU A 412 -6.80 19.29 -14.15
N LEU A 413 -6.00 19.56 -13.10
CA LEU A 413 -6.49 20.10 -11.83
C LEU A 413 -6.51 21.63 -11.86
N GLN A 414 -7.61 22.25 -11.46
CA GLN A 414 -7.75 23.72 -11.42
C GLN A 414 -7.91 24.23 -9.99
N PHE A 415 -7.16 25.27 -9.64
CA PHE A 415 -7.09 25.87 -8.29
C PHE A 415 -7.63 27.30 -8.20
N ASP A 416 -8.07 27.89 -9.32
CA ASP A 416 -8.63 29.24 -9.34
C ASP A 416 -10.09 29.23 -9.83
N SER A 417 -10.95 29.91 -9.07
CA SER A 417 -12.36 30.07 -9.38
C SER A 417 -12.66 31.28 -10.29
N ALA A 418 -11.67 32.15 -10.55
CA ALA A 418 -11.79 33.36 -11.38
C ALA A 418 -11.27 33.19 -12.83
N GLY A 419 -10.69 32.05 -13.17
CA GLY A 419 -10.20 31.76 -14.51
C GLY A 419 -11.32 31.45 -15.50
N SER A 420 -11.43 32.25 -16.55
CA SER A 420 -12.29 32.08 -17.73
C SER A 420 -12.05 30.75 -18.50
N SER A 421 -12.41 29.60 -17.94
CA SER A 421 -12.51 28.33 -18.68
C SER A 421 -13.99 28.03 -18.96
N SER A 422 -14.61 28.83 -19.82
CA SER A 422 -16.06 28.82 -20.02
C SER A 422 -16.67 27.49 -20.52
N ARG A 423 -15.91 26.44 -20.87
CA ARG A 423 -16.49 25.23 -21.47
C ARG A 423 -16.15 23.84 -20.90
N ALA A 424 -15.07 23.58 -20.17
CA ALA A 424 -14.58 22.21 -19.96
C ALA A 424 -14.55 21.65 -18.51
N VAL A 425 -15.24 22.23 -17.52
CA VAL A 425 -15.25 21.65 -16.15
C VAL A 425 -16.00 20.33 -16.12
N ALA A 426 -15.31 19.23 -15.80
CA ALA A 426 -15.88 17.89 -15.71
C ALA A 426 -16.42 17.57 -14.31
N LEU A 427 -15.80 18.11 -13.26
CA LEU A 427 -16.23 17.89 -11.88
C LEU A 427 -15.71 19.00 -10.96
N ARG A 428 -16.61 19.68 -10.22
CA ARG A 428 -16.24 20.67 -9.20
C ARG A 428 -16.13 20.02 -7.82
N SER A 429 -15.29 20.58 -6.95
CA SER A 429 -15.08 20.09 -5.58
C SER A 429 -16.36 20.14 -4.72
N ASP A 430 -17.27 21.07 -5.03
CA ASP A 430 -18.59 21.22 -4.39
C ASP A 430 -19.66 20.23 -4.92
N ALA A 431 -19.32 19.36 -5.87
CA ALA A 431 -20.26 18.37 -6.40
C ALA A 431 -20.59 17.28 -5.35
N LEU A 432 -21.88 17.04 -5.16
CA LEU A 432 -22.39 16.02 -4.25
C LEU A 432 -22.54 14.67 -4.96
N LEU A 433 -21.85 13.64 -4.46
CA LEU A 433 -22.14 12.25 -4.81
C LEU A 433 -23.37 11.80 -4.03
N SER A 434 -24.53 11.89 -4.67
CA SER A 434 -25.83 11.68 -4.02
C SER A 434 -26.00 10.28 -3.43
N GLY A 435 -25.48 9.24 -4.10
CA GLY A 435 -25.54 7.86 -3.64
C GLY A 435 -24.75 7.64 -2.36
N ARG A 436 -23.66 8.40 -2.15
CA ARG A 436 -22.80 8.34 -0.95
C ARG A 436 -23.08 9.42 0.09
N ALA A 437 -23.77 10.50 -0.29
CA ALA A 437 -23.90 11.75 0.46
C ALA A 437 -22.54 12.30 0.94
N VAL A 438 -21.59 12.38 0.01
CA VAL A 438 -20.25 12.92 0.23
C VAL A 438 -19.92 13.91 -0.88
N LEU A 439 -19.26 15.02 -0.53
CA LEU A 439 -18.74 15.96 -1.52
C LEU A 439 -17.46 15.37 -2.14
N VAL A 440 -17.31 15.48 -3.46
CA VAL A 440 -16.09 14.97 -4.12
C VAL A 440 -14.83 15.70 -3.65
N GLY A 441 -14.96 16.95 -3.19
CA GLY A 441 -13.90 17.69 -2.52
C GLY A 441 -13.48 17.10 -1.18
N ASP A 442 -14.39 16.50 -0.40
CA ASP A 442 -14.06 15.80 0.85
C ASP A 442 -13.23 14.54 0.54
N LEU A 443 -13.61 13.80 -0.50
CA LEU A 443 -12.83 12.63 -0.97
C LEU A 443 -11.41 13.02 -1.39
N ALA A 444 -11.29 14.13 -2.13
CA ALA A 444 -9.99 14.65 -2.55
C ALA A 444 -9.17 15.15 -1.37
N SER A 445 -9.79 15.88 -0.43
CA SER A 445 -9.13 16.36 0.78
C SER A 445 -8.56 15.22 1.61
N ASP A 446 -9.37 14.18 1.88
CA ASP A 446 -8.96 13.03 2.67
C ASP A 446 -7.80 12.25 2.01
N ALA A 447 -7.86 12.09 0.68
CA ALA A 447 -6.79 11.44 -0.07
C ALA A 447 -5.50 12.28 -0.03
N MET A 448 -5.59 13.58 -0.28
CA MET A 448 -4.44 14.49 -0.24
C MET A 448 -3.83 14.60 1.16
N MET A 449 -4.63 14.54 2.24
CA MET A 449 -4.09 14.50 3.61
C MET A 449 -3.22 13.27 3.88
N VAL A 450 -3.41 12.18 3.14
CA VAL A 450 -2.58 10.97 3.25
C VAL A 450 -1.37 11.05 2.33
N VAL A 451 -1.55 11.51 1.09
CA VAL A 451 -0.50 11.44 0.06
C VAL A 451 0.38 12.69 0.05
N THR A 452 -0.24 13.88 0.08
CA THR A 452 0.41 15.18 -0.13
C THR A 452 -0.09 16.20 0.90
N PRO A 453 0.17 15.96 2.22
CA PRO A 453 -0.32 16.83 3.28
C PRO A 453 0.20 18.26 3.10
N GLY A 454 -0.69 19.24 3.25
CA GLY A 454 -0.37 20.66 3.09
C GLY A 454 -0.64 21.23 1.69
N MET A 455 -0.96 20.39 0.70
CA MET A 455 -1.42 20.86 -0.61
C MET A 455 -2.89 21.30 -0.55
N ALA A 456 -3.21 22.38 -1.26
CA ALA A 456 -4.59 22.83 -1.41
C ALA A 456 -5.40 21.81 -2.23
N VAL A 457 -6.68 21.63 -1.89
CA VAL A 457 -7.58 20.80 -2.70
C VAL A 457 -7.96 21.59 -3.96
N PRO A 458 -7.93 20.99 -5.17
CA PRO A 458 -8.33 21.68 -6.37
C PRO A 458 -9.82 22.05 -6.34
N ASP A 459 -10.16 23.22 -6.88
CA ASP A 459 -11.53 23.69 -7.03
C ASP A 459 -12.33 22.84 -8.02
N SER A 460 -11.65 22.32 -9.05
CA SER A 460 -12.27 21.43 -10.02
C SER A 460 -11.26 20.57 -10.79
N VAL A 461 -11.78 19.53 -11.42
CA VAL A 461 -11.06 18.69 -12.40
C VAL A 461 -11.68 18.93 -13.78
N VAL A 462 -10.83 19.29 -14.73
CA VAL A 462 -11.17 19.43 -16.15
C VAL A 462 -10.76 18.16 -16.88
N VAL A 463 -11.63 17.69 -17.78
CA VAL A 463 -11.37 16.51 -18.61
C VAL A 463 -11.59 16.88 -20.07
N SER A 464 -10.57 16.67 -20.90
CA SER A 464 -10.60 17.00 -22.33
C SER A 464 -10.35 15.76 -23.18
N PRO A 465 -11.06 15.55 -24.29
CA PRO A 465 -10.81 14.41 -25.18
C PRO A 465 -9.44 14.54 -25.85
N VAL A 466 -8.70 13.42 -25.95
CA VAL A 466 -7.51 13.39 -26.80
C VAL A 466 -7.97 13.37 -28.27
N PRO A 467 -7.48 14.29 -29.13
CA PRO A 467 -7.90 14.39 -30.52
C PRO A 467 -7.78 13.05 -31.27
N GLY A 468 -8.80 12.70 -32.05
CA GLY A 468 -8.83 11.46 -32.84
C GLY A 468 -9.16 10.18 -32.05
N THR A 469 -9.24 10.25 -30.72
CA THR A 469 -9.55 9.08 -29.86
C THR A 469 -10.94 9.14 -29.21
N SER A 470 -11.40 10.35 -28.86
CA SER A 470 -12.61 10.56 -28.06
C SER A 470 -13.42 11.76 -28.54
N THR A 471 -14.69 11.79 -28.14
CA THR A 471 -15.58 12.95 -28.27
C THR A 471 -15.66 13.72 -26.96
N GLU A 472 -16.08 14.98 -27.04
CA GLU A 472 -16.28 15.82 -25.85
C GLU A 472 -17.21 15.14 -24.83
N LEU A 473 -16.77 15.13 -23.58
CA LEU A 473 -17.55 14.61 -22.47
C LEU A 473 -18.59 15.65 -22.05
N ARG A 474 -19.85 15.22 -21.90
CA ARG A 474 -20.87 16.08 -21.27
C ARG A 474 -20.59 16.17 -19.77
N ARG A 475 -20.70 17.38 -19.21
CA ARG A 475 -20.32 17.70 -17.82
C ARG A 475 -21.01 16.84 -16.76
N ASP A 476 -22.20 16.34 -17.04
CA ASP A 476 -23.04 15.54 -16.14
C ASP A 476 -22.77 14.02 -16.23
N LEU A 477 -22.03 13.57 -17.23
CA LEU A 477 -21.81 12.14 -17.46
C LEU A 477 -20.54 11.62 -16.75
N SER A 478 -20.59 10.36 -16.31
CA SER A 478 -19.40 9.59 -15.96
C SER A 478 -18.48 9.48 -17.17
N LEU A 479 -17.19 9.27 -16.95
CA LEU A 479 -16.21 8.95 -18.00
C LEU A 479 -16.65 7.75 -18.86
N THR A 480 -17.36 6.82 -18.24
CA THR A 480 -17.93 5.62 -18.88
C THR A 480 -19.34 5.82 -19.42
N GLY A 481 -19.93 7.01 -19.26
CA GLY A 481 -21.32 7.31 -19.63
C GLY A 481 -21.62 7.00 -21.09
N GLY A 482 -22.63 6.17 -21.33
CA GLY A 482 -23.05 5.72 -22.66
C GLY A 482 -22.18 4.61 -23.27
N LEU A 483 -21.17 4.10 -22.57
CA LEU A 483 -20.42 2.90 -22.98
C LEU A 483 -21.10 1.65 -22.44
N VAL A 484 -21.16 0.59 -23.26
CA VAL A 484 -21.53 -0.76 -22.80
C VAL A 484 -20.31 -1.39 -22.15
N LEU A 485 -20.24 -1.44 -20.83
CA LEU A 485 -19.12 -2.06 -20.12
C LEU A 485 -19.27 -3.58 -20.08
N ALA A 486 -18.13 -4.29 -20.04
CA ALA A 486 -18.16 -5.70 -19.72
C ALA A 486 -18.52 -5.88 -18.23
N SER A 487 -19.17 -6.99 -17.86
CA SER A 487 -19.50 -7.29 -16.45
C SER A 487 -18.26 -7.24 -15.54
N GLY A 488 -17.12 -7.70 -16.06
CA GLY A 488 -15.83 -7.63 -15.40
C GLY A 488 -15.22 -6.23 -15.26
N GLN A 489 -15.86 -5.15 -15.72
CA GLN A 489 -15.41 -3.76 -15.53
C GLN A 489 -16.19 -3.01 -14.44
N GLU A 490 -17.32 -3.57 -13.99
CA GLU A 490 -18.12 -3.05 -12.88
C GLU A 490 -17.75 -3.76 -11.59
N SER A 491 -17.47 -3.03 -10.52
CA SER A 491 -17.06 -3.68 -9.27
C SER A 491 -18.16 -4.62 -8.74
N SER A 492 -17.74 -5.76 -8.18
CA SER A 492 -18.63 -6.75 -7.56
C SER A 492 -19.26 -6.25 -6.26
N ALA A 493 -18.76 -5.11 -5.76
CA ALA A 493 -19.42 -4.27 -4.81
C ALA A 493 -20.91 -4.16 -5.15
N GLY A 494 -21.77 -4.81 -4.36
CA GLY A 494 -23.22 -4.74 -4.54
C GLY A 494 -23.72 -3.30 -4.59
N THR A 495 -24.99 -3.10 -5.02
CA THR A 495 -25.66 -1.79 -5.07
C THR A 495 -25.21 -0.90 -3.92
N THR A 496 -24.61 0.24 -4.28
CA THR A 496 -24.07 1.22 -3.35
C THR A 496 -25.08 1.47 -2.23
N ASP A 497 -24.60 1.39 -0.99
CA ASP A 497 -25.41 1.56 0.20
C ASP A 497 -26.05 2.95 0.13
N GLN A 498 -27.36 3.02 -0.16
CA GLN A 498 -28.01 4.30 -0.42
C GLN A 498 -27.82 5.22 0.78
N ALA A 499 -27.34 6.42 0.53
CA ALA A 499 -27.13 7.41 1.57
C ALA A 499 -28.40 7.61 2.41
N SER A 500 -28.26 7.49 3.73
CA SER A 500 -29.38 7.78 4.63
C SER A 500 -29.77 9.27 4.52
N ARG A 501 -31.05 9.56 4.75
CA ARG A 501 -31.57 10.95 4.75
C ARG A 501 -30.75 11.87 5.65
N ARG A 502 -30.27 11.37 6.79
CA ARG A 502 -29.41 12.12 7.72
C ARG A 502 -28.06 12.45 7.10
N ARG A 503 -27.40 11.52 6.42
CA ARG A 503 -26.13 11.78 5.73
C ARG A 503 -26.32 12.83 4.64
N LEU A 504 -27.40 12.74 3.86
CA LEU A 504 -27.74 13.72 2.84
C LEU A 504 -27.96 15.13 3.44
N GLN A 505 -28.64 15.22 4.59
CA GLN A 505 -28.82 16.49 5.31
C GLN A 505 -27.50 17.10 5.78
N ILE A 506 -26.57 16.27 6.27
CA ILE A 506 -25.24 16.75 6.69
C ILE A 506 -24.46 17.28 5.48
N ALA A 507 -24.43 16.52 4.38
CA ALA A 507 -23.72 16.92 3.17
C ALA A 507 -24.30 18.20 2.55
N THR A 508 -25.63 18.32 2.49
CA THR A 508 -26.31 19.52 1.99
C THR A 508 -26.07 20.75 2.89
N ALA A 509 -26.07 20.57 4.21
CA ALA A 509 -25.73 21.65 5.14
C ALA A 509 -24.30 22.16 4.94
N ARG A 510 -23.32 21.26 4.77
CA ARG A 510 -21.92 21.64 4.48
C ARG A 510 -21.79 22.44 3.19
N MET A 511 -22.46 22.00 2.14
CA MET A 511 -22.48 22.71 0.85
C MET A 511 -23.01 24.15 1.04
N SER A 512 -24.09 24.33 1.81
CA SER A 512 -24.63 25.66 2.11
C SER A 512 -23.67 26.54 2.93
N GLN A 513 -22.90 25.95 3.84
CA GLN A 513 -21.88 26.66 4.62
C GLN A 513 -20.74 27.15 3.73
N LEU A 514 -20.26 26.32 2.80
CA LEU A 514 -19.21 26.71 1.84
C LEU A 514 -19.66 27.89 0.97
N THR A 515 -20.90 27.85 0.45
CA THR A 515 -21.46 28.96 -0.32
C THR A 515 -21.49 30.24 0.53
N ARG A 516 -21.98 30.15 1.77
CA ARG A 516 -22.03 31.29 2.68
C ARG A 516 -20.64 31.86 3.01
N LEU A 517 -19.65 31.00 3.24
CA LEU A 517 -18.27 31.43 3.54
C LEU A 517 -17.64 32.14 2.34
N LYS A 518 -17.90 31.63 1.12
CA LYS A 518 -17.48 32.27 -0.12
C LYS A 518 -18.12 33.65 -0.29
N ASP A 519 -19.42 33.76 -0.02
CA ASP A 519 -20.12 35.05 -0.08
C ASP A 519 -19.57 36.06 0.93
N LEU A 520 -19.23 35.63 2.15
CA LEU A 520 -18.59 36.46 3.16
C LEU A 520 -17.17 36.89 2.77
N LEU A 521 -16.37 36.02 2.15
CA LEU A 521 -15.02 36.37 1.72
C LEU A 521 -15.00 37.34 0.51
N LEU A 522 -16.08 37.36 -0.27
CA LEU A 522 -16.23 38.21 -1.46
C LEU A 522 -17.00 39.50 -1.18
N ASP A 523 -17.57 39.70 0.01
CA ASP A 523 -18.27 40.92 0.38
C ASP A 523 -17.27 42.02 0.81
N PRO A 524 -17.12 43.10 0.01
CA PRO A 524 -16.15 44.16 0.27
C PRO A 524 -16.47 45.03 1.50
N GLY A 525 -17.60 44.79 2.18
CA GLY A 525 -18.02 45.52 3.38
C GLY A 525 -17.62 44.91 4.72
N LEU A 526 -17.07 43.69 4.76
CA LEU A 526 -16.81 42.97 6.02
C LEU A 526 -15.54 43.47 6.73
N ARG A 527 -15.71 43.86 8.00
CA ARG A 527 -14.62 44.27 8.88
C ARG A 527 -13.99 43.04 9.56
N PRO A 528 -12.66 43.01 9.79
CA PRO A 528 -11.90 41.83 10.23
C PRO A 528 -12.22 41.30 11.65
N LYS A 529 -13.31 41.75 12.30
CA LYS A 529 -13.80 41.23 13.58
C LYS A 529 -14.98 40.26 13.44
N GLU A 530 -15.46 40.01 12.21
CA GLU A 530 -16.61 39.14 11.92
C GLU A 530 -16.22 37.87 11.13
N LEU A 531 -14.92 37.65 10.93
CA LEU A 531 -14.29 36.37 10.58
C LEU A 531 -13.92 35.63 11.87
#